data_AF-A0A8I0WAZ5-F1
#
_entry.id   AF-A0A8I0WAZ5-F1
#
_cell.length_a   1.000
_cell.length_b   1.000
_cell.length_c   1.000
_cell.angle_alpha   90.00
_cell.angle_beta   90.00
_cell.angle_gamma   90.00
#
_symmetry.space_group_name_H-M   'P 1'
#
loop_
_entity.id
_entity.type
_entity.pdbx_description
1 polymer ?
#
loop_
_entity_poly.entity_id
_entity_poly.type
_entity_poly.pdbx_seq_one_letter_code
_entity_poly.pdbx_strand_id
1 'polypeptide(L)'
;MPQNQSKIPRATLKRLPLYYRFVNSLKIKGIDRVSSKTISEALDIESATIRRDFSYFGELGKKGYGYNVESLLEFFKTEISDSNNIHIAIVGVGNLGRALLTYNFSIHDEMTITAAFDIDKDIVGTKVGKVTVKHIDDISSELQKQNINVVILTTPGSVAQSVSDRLIKADVKGILNFTPARIDVPNDVQVHHIDLGIELQSLLFFMKNSSN
;
A
#
# COMPACT_ATOMS: atom_id res chain seq x y z
N MET A 1 20.25 -25.86 9.64
CA MET A 1 19.51 -25.19 10.73
C MET A 1 18.79 -24.01 10.11
N PRO A 2 17.45 -23.92 10.08
CA PRO A 2 16.81 -22.69 9.65
C PRO A 2 17.07 -21.63 10.74
N GLN A 3 17.64 -20.49 10.35
CA GLN A 3 17.80 -19.35 11.25
C GLN A 3 16.40 -18.90 11.71
N ASN A 4 16.26 -18.65 13.02
CA ASN A 4 15.10 -18.02 13.62
C ASN A 4 14.83 -16.66 12.93
N GLN A 5 13.97 -16.63 11.92
CA GLN A 5 13.42 -15.38 11.40
C GLN A 5 12.51 -14.80 12.48
N SER A 6 13.06 -13.91 13.31
CA SER A 6 12.25 -13.13 14.24
C SER A 6 11.21 -12.35 13.44
N LYS A 7 9.93 -12.65 13.65
CA LYS A 7 8.81 -11.98 12.99
C LYS A 7 8.97 -10.46 13.12
N ILE A 8 9.03 -9.77 11.97
CA ILE A 8 9.21 -8.32 11.92
C ILE A 8 8.07 -7.64 12.71
N PRO A 9 8.37 -6.74 13.65
CA PRO A 9 7.34 -6.04 14.43
C PRO A 9 6.39 -5.22 13.53
N ARG A 10 5.10 -5.16 13.89
CA ARG A 10 4.10 -4.40 13.14
C ARG A 10 4.46 -2.92 12.98
N ALA A 11 5.10 -2.32 13.99
CA ALA A 11 5.56 -0.94 13.92
C ALA A 11 6.65 -0.74 12.85
N THR A 12 7.54 -1.73 12.68
CA THR A 12 8.56 -1.74 11.64
C THR A 12 7.93 -1.94 10.26
N LEU A 13 6.98 -2.89 10.11
CA LEU A 13 6.24 -3.11 8.87
C LEU A 13 5.55 -1.84 8.36
N LYS A 14 4.96 -1.03 9.27
CA LYS A 14 4.33 0.26 8.91
C LYS A 14 5.33 1.30 8.39
N ARG A 15 6.62 1.21 8.74
CA ARG A 15 7.66 2.15 8.29
C ARG A 15 8.35 1.72 7.00
N LEU A 16 8.31 0.43 6.62
CA LEU A 16 8.98 -0.07 5.41
C LEU A 16 8.61 0.69 4.13
N PRO A 17 7.32 1.01 3.87
CA PRO A 17 6.97 1.78 2.68
C PRO A 17 7.62 3.17 2.64
N LEU A 18 7.83 3.80 3.80
CA LEU A 18 8.51 5.10 3.90
C LEU A 18 9.99 4.97 3.58
N TYR A 19 10.66 3.96 4.15
CA TYR A 19 12.06 3.67 3.84
C TYR A 19 12.24 3.34 2.36
N TYR A 20 11.39 2.49 1.80
CA TYR A 20 11.47 2.09 0.40
C TYR A 20 11.34 3.30 -0.54
N ARG A 21 10.33 4.16 -0.31
CA ARG A 21 10.16 5.40 -1.11
C ARG A 21 11.37 6.32 -1.01
N PHE A 22 11.92 6.53 0.18
CA PHE A 22 13.09 7.38 0.35
C PHE A 22 14.32 6.79 -0.34
N VAL A 23 14.61 5.51 -0.14
CA VAL A 23 15.75 4.82 -0.75
C VAL A 23 15.63 4.80 -2.28
N ASN A 24 14.42 4.62 -2.82
CA ASN A 24 14.20 4.71 -4.27
C ASN A 24 14.53 6.12 -4.81
N SER A 25 14.20 7.17 -4.06
CA SER A 25 14.58 8.54 -4.43
C SER A 25 16.10 8.77 -4.42
N LEU A 26 16.85 8.06 -3.57
CA LEU A 26 18.30 8.11 -3.55
C LEU A 26 18.90 7.41 -4.78
N LYS A 27 18.33 6.28 -5.18
CA LYS A 27 18.73 5.56 -6.39
C LYS A 27 18.56 6.42 -7.64
N ILE A 28 17.42 7.12 -7.77
CA ILE A 28 17.17 8.06 -8.88
C ILE A 28 18.22 9.19 -8.91
N LYS A 29 18.71 9.61 -7.74
CA LYS A 29 19.76 10.63 -7.60
C LYS A 29 21.19 10.08 -7.79
N GLY A 30 21.35 8.79 -8.10
CA GLY A 30 22.67 8.15 -8.25
C GLY A 30 23.45 8.00 -6.95
N ILE A 31 22.76 7.96 -5.80
CA ILE A 31 23.41 7.78 -4.49
C ILE A 31 23.50 6.28 -4.20
N ASP A 32 24.72 5.77 -4.03
CA ASP A 32 24.95 4.34 -3.80
C ASP A 32 24.84 3.92 -2.32
N ARG A 33 25.06 4.87 -1.40
CA ARG A 33 25.10 4.59 0.04
C ARG A 33 24.42 5.67 0.85
N VAL A 34 23.78 5.26 1.95
CA VAL A 34 23.09 6.17 2.86
C VAL A 34 23.31 5.79 4.31
N SER A 35 23.51 6.77 5.19
CA SER A 35 23.63 6.52 6.64
C SER A 35 22.27 6.54 7.34
N SER A 36 22.17 5.88 8.50
CA SER A 36 20.96 5.99 9.34
C SER A 36 20.68 7.43 9.78
N LYS A 37 21.69 8.28 9.92
CA LYS A 37 21.54 9.71 10.22
C LYS A 37 20.83 10.45 9.08
N THR A 38 21.23 10.19 7.84
CA THR A 38 20.62 10.81 6.66
C THR A 38 19.17 10.36 6.47
N ILE A 39 18.87 9.07 6.68
CA ILE A 39 17.48 8.56 6.68
C ILE A 39 16.67 9.22 7.80
N SER A 40 17.28 9.38 8.99
CA SER A 40 16.64 9.98 10.15
C SER A 40 16.20 11.42 9.91
N GLU A 41 17.10 12.24 9.35
CA GLU A 41 16.82 13.64 9.00
C GLU A 41 15.73 13.76 7.92
N ALA A 42 15.69 12.83 6.96
CA ALA A 42 14.74 12.88 5.87
C ALA A 42 13.32 12.39 6.22
N LEU A 43 13.22 11.45 7.18
CA LEU A 43 11.95 10.79 7.51
C LEU A 43 11.42 11.12 8.91
N ASP A 44 12.14 11.94 9.68
CA ASP A 44 11.83 12.27 11.08
C ASP A 44 11.66 11.01 11.95
N ILE A 45 12.56 10.05 11.77
CA ILE A 45 12.60 8.80 12.55
C ILE A 45 13.97 8.72 13.21
N GLU A 46 14.04 8.43 14.51
CA GLU A 46 15.32 8.31 15.21
C GLU A 46 16.27 7.29 14.55
N SER A 47 17.55 7.66 14.39
CA SER A 47 18.56 6.77 13.80
C SER A 47 18.70 5.43 14.54
N ALA A 48 18.44 5.40 15.85
CA ALA A 48 18.44 4.16 16.63
C ALA A 48 17.29 3.22 16.23
N THR A 49 16.11 3.77 15.96
CA THR A 49 14.94 3.03 15.46
C THR A 49 15.20 2.49 14.06
N ILE A 50 15.79 3.30 13.16
CA ILE A 50 16.18 2.85 11.81
C ILE A 50 17.17 1.69 11.88
N ARG A 51 18.20 1.79 12.72
CA ARG A 51 19.18 0.70 12.91
C ARG A 51 18.53 -0.58 13.42
N ARG A 52 17.58 -0.47 14.36
CA ARG A 52 16.82 -1.61 14.88
C ARG A 52 15.93 -2.22 13.81
N ASP A 53 15.20 -1.39 13.06
CA ASP A 53 14.37 -1.84 11.95
C ASP A 53 15.21 -2.61 10.92
N PHE A 54 16.35 -2.05 10.50
CA PHE A 54 17.18 -2.66 9.47
C PHE A 54 17.93 -3.91 9.98
N SER A 55 18.09 -4.07 11.30
CA SER A 55 18.69 -5.28 11.86
C SER A 55 17.86 -6.55 11.66
N TYR A 56 16.55 -6.41 11.43
CA TYR A 56 15.68 -7.55 11.10
C TYR A 56 15.94 -8.11 9.69
N PHE A 57 16.69 -7.39 8.86
CA PHE A 57 16.86 -7.68 7.43
C PHE A 57 18.26 -8.22 7.09
N GLY A 58 18.99 -8.64 8.13
CA GLY A 58 20.35 -9.18 8.00
C GLY A 58 21.42 -8.08 7.92
N GLU A 59 22.59 -8.44 7.38
CA GLU A 59 23.75 -7.54 7.31
C GLU A 59 23.66 -6.55 6.13
N LEU A 60 22.67 -5.66 6.16
CA LEU A 60 22.48 -4.64 5.10
C LEU A 60 23.49 -3.47 5.16
N GLY A 61 24.35 -3.41 6.19
CA GLY A 61 25.32 -2.34 6.35
C GLY A 61 26.42 -2.63 7.35
N LYS A 62 27.59 -2.01 7.15
CA LYS A 62 28.70 -2.03 8.09
C LYS A 62 28.71 -0.73 8.91
N LYS A 63 29.00 -0.83 10.21
CA LYS A 63 29.13 0.34 11.11
C LYS A 63 30.12 1.35 10.50
N GLY A 64 29.68 2.60 10.33
CA GLY A 64 30.51 3.69 9.77
C GLY A 64 30.53 3.79 8.24
N TYR A 65 29.99 2.83 7.49
CA TYR A 65 30.01 2.82 6.02
C TYR A 65 28.64 3.12 5.38
N GLY A 66 27.57 3.12 6.16
CA GLY A 66 26.19 3.27 5.67
C GLY A 66 25.62 1.99 5.06
N TYR A 67 24.39 2.06 4.56
CA TYR A 67 23.68 1.00 3.87
C TYR A 67 23.86 1.14 2.37
N ASN A 68 23.98 0.02 1.65
CA ASN A 68 23.97 0.04 0.19
C ASN A 68 22.53 0.24 -0.30
N VAL A 69 22.32 1.24 -1.17
CA VAL A 69 20.99 1.61 -1.68
C VAL A 69 20.40 0.49 -2.53
N GLU A 70 21.20 -0.14 -3.40
CA GLU A 70 20.73 -1.26 -4.24
C GLU A 70 20.27 -2.45 -3.40
N SER A 71 21.10 -2.87 -2.44
CA SER A 71 20.79 -3.99 -1.55
C SER A 71 19.54 -3.73 -0.70
N LEU A 72 19.33 -2.47 -0.28
CA LEU A 72 18.10 -2.08 0.41
C LEU A 72 16.87 -2.20 -0.49
N LEU A 73 16.96 -1.73 -1.74
CA LEU A 73 15.86 -1.83 -2.70
C LEU A 73 15.51 -3.28 -3.03
N GLU A 74 16.52 -4.11 -3.29
CA GLU A 74 16.34 -5.54 -3.54
C GLU A 74 15.64 -6.21 -2.36
N PHE A 75 16.07 -5.90 -1.13
CA PHE A 75 15.42 -6.38 0.07
C PHE A 75 13.94 -5.94 0.16
N PHE A 76 13.65 -4.65 0.01
CA PHE A 76 12.27 -4.16 0.09
C PHE A 76 11.37 -4.80 -0.98
N LYS A 77 11.90 -5.02 -2.19
CA LYS A 77 11.16 -5.71 -3.26
C LYS A 77 10.79 -7.13 -2.84
N THR A 78 11.75 -7.91 -2.31
CA THR A 78 11.50 -9.28 -1.84
C THR A 78 10.48 -9.36 -0.71
N GLU A 79 10.38 -8.33 0.15
CA GLU A 79 9.38 -8.29 1.23
C GLU A 79 7.98 -7.89 0.75
N ILE A 80 7.86 -7.13 -0.34
CA ILE A 80 6.58 -6.64 -0.87
C ILE A 80 5.86 -7.73 -1.67
N SER A 81 6.57 -8.40 -2.59
CA SER A 81 6.04 -9.49 -3.39
C SER A 81 7.15 -10.23 -4.14
N ASP A 82 6.98 -11.54 -4.32
CA ASP A 82 7.78 -12.32 -5.28
C ASP A 82 7.39 -12.02 -6.74
N SER A 83 6.28 -11.29 -6.96
CA SER A 83 5.83 -10.89 -8.30
C SER A 83 6.35 -9.52 -8.67
N ASN A 84 6.90 -9.42 -9.88
CA ASN A 84 7.28 -8.14 -10.50
C ASN A 84 6.08 -7.28 -10.91
N ASN A 85 4.86 -7.83 -10.90
CA ASN A 85 3.63 -7.12 -11.23
C ASN A 85 2.52 -7.46 -10.21
N ILE A 86 2.06 -6.45 -9.50
CA ILE A 86 0.96 -6.51 -8.55
C ILE A 86 -0.23 -5.80 -9.20
N HIS A 87 -1.20 -6.59 -9.64
CA HIS A 87 -2.44 -6.08 -10.20
C HIS A 87 -3.43 -5.75 -9.08
N ILE A 88 -4.00 -4.54 -9.16
CA ILE A 88 -4.94 -4.01 -8.18
C ILE A 88 -6.27 -3.72 -8.87
N ALA A 89 -7.37 -4.03 -8.20
CA ALA A 89 -8.69 -3.57 -8.63
C ALA A 89 -9.20 -2.40 -7.78
N ILE A 90 -10.06 -1.57 -8.37
CA ILE A 90 -10.86 -0.58 -7.66
C ILE A 90 -12.34 -0.94 -7.76
N VAL A 91 -13.07 -0.86 -6.64
CA VAL A 91 -14.53 -0.94 -6.63
C VAL A 91 -15.13 0.38 -6.16
N GLY A 92 -16.06 0.92 -6.95
CA GLY A 92 -16.56 2.28 -6.85
C GLY A 92 -15.72 3.22 -7.72
N VAL A 93 -16.34 3.81 -8.73
CA VAL A 93 -15.72 4.74 -9.69
C VAL A 93 -16.48 6.08 -9.67
N GLY A 94 -16.81 6.51 -8.44
CA GLY A 94 -17.19 7.88 -8.13
C GLY A 94 -15.97 8.82 -8.12
N ASN A 95 -16.05 9.94 -7.40
CA ASN A 95 -15.00 10.97 -7.40
C ASN A 95 -13.63 10.42 -6.98
N LEU A 96 -13.56 9.71 -5.85
CA LEU A 96 -12.29 9.17 -5.33
C LEU A 96 -11.74 8.05 -6.23
N GLY A 97 -12.57 7.08 -6.61
CA GLY A 97 -12.17 6.00 -7.51
C GLY A 97 -11.63 6.52 -8.84
N ARG A 98 -12.32 7.50 -9.45
CA ARG A 98 -11.84 8.17 -10.68
C ARG A 98 -10.52 8.89 -10.48
N ALA A 99 -10.34 9.58 -9.36
CA ALA A 99 -9.08 10.26 -9.05
C ALA A 99 -7.92 9.26 -8.94
N LEU A 100 -8.12 8.14 -8.23
CA LEU A 100 -7.12 7.09 -8.08
C LEU A 100 -6.77 6.42 -9.42
N LEU A 101 -7.76 6.20 -10.28
CA LEU A 101 -7.55 5.66 -11.64
C LEU A 101 -6.81 6.65 -12.55
N THR A 102 -7.12 7.94 -12.47
CA THR A 102 -6.56 8.97 -13.35
C THR A 102 -5.15 9.37 -12.96
N TYR A 103 -4.88 9.46 -11.66
CA TYR A 103 -3.55 9.80 -11.17
C TYR A 103 -2.53 8.69 -11.46
N ASN A 104 -2.99 7.52 -11.95
CA ASN A 104 -2.22 6.30 -12.09
C ASN A 104 -1.46 6.09 -10.79
N PHE A 105 -2.18 5.72 -9.73
CA PHE A 105 -1.64 5.39 -8.41
C PHE A 105 -0.71 4.16 -8.49
N SER A 106 0.35 4.24 -9.31
CA SER A 106 1.53 3.41 -9.25
C SER A 106 2.30 3.91 -8.04
N ILE A 107 1.95 3.34 -6.89
CA ILE A 107 2.65 3.56 -5.62
C ILE A 107 4.13 3.18 -5.80
N HIS A 108 4.38 2.20 -6.68
CA HIS A 108 5.67 1.69 -7.16
C HIS A 108 5.55 1.20 -8.62
N ASP A 109 6.68 1.00 -9.31
CA ASP A 109 6.73 0.51 -10.69
C ASP A 109 6.04 -0.85 -10.85
N GLU A 110 6.02 -1.65 -9.78
CA GLU A 110 5.45 -2.99 -9.77
C GLU A 110 3.93 -3.00 -9.49
N MET A 111 3.32 -1.91 -9.00
CA MET A 111 1.90 -1.86 -8.65
C MET A 111 1.08 -1.13 -9.71
N THR A 112 0.10 -1.80 -10.30
CA THR A 112 -0.76 -1.22 -11.34
C THR A 112 -2.23 -1.50 -11.06
N ILE A 113 -3.06 -0.46 -11.14
CA ILE A 113 -4.51 -0.65 -11.17
C ILE A 113 -4.91 -1.09 -12.57
N THR A 114 -5.41 -2.31 -12.70
CA THR A 114 -5.72 -2.95 -13.99
C THR A 114 -7.20 -3.29 -14.17
N ALA A 115 -7.99 -3.17 -13.10
CA ALA A 115 -9.43 -3.39 -13.12
C ALA A 115 -10.18 -2.32 -12.31
N ALA A 116 -11.36 -1.95 -12.77
CA ALA A 116 -12.26 -1.04 -12.08
C ALA A 116 -13.71 -1.54 -12.22
N PHE A 117 -14.49 -1.45 -11.15
CA PHE A 117 -15.87 -1.94 -11.12
C PHE A 117 -16.83 -0.89 -10.56
N ASP A 118 -18.00 -0.76 -11.20
CA ASP A 118 -19.12 0.03 -10.72
C ASP A 118 -20.46 -0.64 -11.07
N ILE A 119 -21.56 -0.17 -10.47
CA ILE A 119 -22.93 -0.55 -10.81
C ILE A 119 -23.61 0.50 -11.70
N ASP A 120 -23.09 1.73 -11.71
CA ASP A 120 -23.64 2.83 -12.50
C ASP A 120 -23.44 2.56 -14.00
N LYS A 121 -24.56 2.36 -14.70
CA LYS A 121 -24.60 2.05 -16.13
C LYS A 121 -24.01 3.16 -17.00
N ASP A 122 -24.00 4.39 -16.52
CA ASP A 122 -23.44 5.52 -17.25
C ASP A 122 -21.90 5.53 -17.19
N ILE A 123 -21.33 4.82 -16.21
CA ILE A 123 -19.87 4.72 -16.01
C ILE A 123 -19.34 3.39 -16.56
N VAL A 124 -20.11 2.31 -16.44
CA VAL A 124 -19.73 0.98 -16.94
C VAL A 124 -19.49 1.05 -18.46
N GLY A 125 -18.38 0.47 -18.90
CA GLY A 125 -17.91 0.50 -20.30
C GLY A 125 -17.08 1.74 -20.64
N THR A 126 -17.10 2.79 -19.81
CA THR A 126 -16.23 3.95 -20.02
C THR A 126 -14.78 3.66 -19.64
N LYS A 127 -13.86 4.44 -20.20
CA LYS A 127 -12.43 4.37 -19.90
C LYS A 127 -12.04 5.52 -18.98
N VAL A 128 -11.44 5.20 -17.83
CA VAL A 128 -10.87 6.17 -16.90
C VAL A 128 -9.37 5.91 -16.82
N GLY A 129 -8.57 6.89 -17.27
CA GLY A 129 -7.13 6.69 -17.48
C GLY A 129 -6.87 5.56 -18.48
N LYS A 130 -6.20 4.49 -18.04
CA LYS A 130 -5.91 3.30 -18.86
C LYS A 130 -6.89 2.14 -18.65
N VAL A 131 -7.82 2.25 -17.71
CA VAL A 131 -8.68 1.15 -17.25
C VAL A 131 -10.11 1.34 -17.76
N THR A 132 -10.70 0.28 -18.31
CA THR A 132 -12.14 0.24 -18.64
C THR A 132 -12.92 -0.20 -17.40
N VAL A 133 -13.96 0.57 -17.05
CA VAL A 133 -14.84 0.24 -15.93
C VAL A 133 -15.78 -0.90 -16.34
N LYS A 134 -15.82 -1.95 -15.52
CA LYS A 134 -16.67 -3.13 -15.72
C LYS A 134 -17.85 -3.11 -14.77
N HIS A 135 -18.89 -3.88 -15.09
CA HIS A 135 -20.00 -4.03 -14.16
C HIS A 135 -19.53 -4.84 -12.95
N ILE A 136 -20.05 -4.52 -11.77
CA ILE A 136 -19.71 -5.22 -10.53
C ILE A 136 -20.00 -6.73 -10.59
N ASP A 137 -20.90 -7.17 -11.47
CA ASP A 137 -21.24 -8.58 -11.65
C ASP A 137 -20.13 -9.41 -12.28
N ASP A 138 -19.21 -8.77 -13.01
CA ASP A 138 -18.04 -9.43 -13.58
C ASP A 138 -16.88 -9.55 -12.58
N ILE A 139 -17.05 -9.11 -11.32
CA ILE A 139 -15.93 -8.97 -10.38
C ILE A 139 -15.18 -10.27 -10.14
N SER A 140 -15.88 -11.38 -9.87
CA SER A 140 -15.23 -12.65 -9.54
C SER A 140 -14.41 -13.20 -10.72
N SER A 141 -14.97 -13.17 -11.94
CA SER A 141 -14.29 -13.68 -13.12
C SER A 141 -13.08 -12.83 -13.50
N GLU A 142 -13.20 -11.51 -13.35
CA GLU A 142 -12.13 -10.59 -13.70
C GLU A 142 -10.98 -10.61 -12.71
N LEU A 143 -11.25 -10.70 -11.41
CA LEU A 143 -10.21 -10.82 -10.38
C LEU A 143 -9.39 -12.09 -10.60
N GLN A 144 -10.05 -13.22 -10.88
CA GLN A 144 -9.37 -14.49 -11.17
C GLN A 144 -8.55 -14.41 -12.47
N LYS A 145 -9.13 -13.89 -13.55
CA LYS A 145 -8.46 -13.77 -14.86
C LYS A 145 -7.17 -12.94 -14.77
N GLN A 146 -7.18 -11.90 -13.94
CA GLN A 146 -6.03 -10.99 -13.79
C GLN A 146 -5.11 -11.34 -12.61
N ASN A 147 -5.42 -12.40 -11.85
CA ASN A 147 -4.72 -12.78 -10.62
C ASN A 147 -4.65 -11.61 -9.60
N ILE A 148 -5.77 -10.91 -9.42
CA ILE A 148 -5.89 -9.79 -8.49
C ILE A 148 -6.34 -10.30 -7.12
N ASN A 149 -5.49 -10.10 -6.10
CA ASN A 149 -5.77 -10.45 -4.71
C ASN A 149 -5.84 -9.22 -3.78
N VAL A 150 -5.63 -8.01 -4.30
CA VAL A 150 -5.74 -6.74 -3.57
C VAL A 150 -6.73 -5.80 -4.25
N VAL A 151 -7.65 -5.25 -3.47
CA VAL A 151 -8.71 -4.35 -3.97
C VAL A 151 -8.78 -3.07 -3.14
N ILE A 152 -8.93 -1.93 -3.81
CA ILE A 152 -9.26 -0.65 -3.19
C ILE A 152 -10.78 -0.49 -3.23
N LEU A 153 -11.39 -0.26 -2.07
CA LEU A 153 -12.82 -0.10 -1.92
C LEU A 153 -13.16 1.38 -1.67
N THR A 154 -13.88 1.99 -2.61
CA THR A 154 -14.25 3.42 -2.57
C THR A 154 -15.75 3.65 -2.76
N THR A 155 -16.56 2.64 -2.42
CA THR A 155 -18.03 2.69 -2.50
C THR A 155 -18.65 3.48 -1.34
N PRO A 156 -19.95 3.83 -1.43
CA PRO A 156 -20.70 4.31 -0.27
C PRO A 156 -20.67 3.29 0.89
N GLY A 157 -20.66 3.78 2.13
CA GLY A 157 -20.58 2.92 3.32
C GLY A 157 -21.72 1.90 3.44
N SER A 158 -22.92 2.23 2.95
CA SER A 158 -24.10 1.36 2.99
C SER A 158 -23.94 0.05 2.21
N VAL A 159 -23.02 0.00 1.24
CA VAL A 159 -22.77 -1.18 0.40
C VAL A 159 -21.37 -1.77 0.60
N ALA A 160 -20.57 -1.19 1.49
CA ALA A 160 -19.18 -1.62 1.69
C ALA A 160 -19.09 -3.10 2.08
N GLN A 161 -19.89 -3.54 3.06
CA GLN A 161 -19.88 -4.93 3.54
C GLN A 161 -20.28 -5.92 2.44
N SER A 162 -21.39 -5.66 1.73
CA SER A 162 -21.86 -6.60 0.71
C SER A 162 -20.90 -6.73 -0.47
N VAL A 163 -20.19 -5.65 -0.81
CA VAL A 163 -19.09 -5.69 -1.78
C VAL A 163 -17.91 -6.47 -1.23
N SER A 164 -17.49 -6.22 0.03
CA SER A 164 -16.42 -6.97 0.69
C SER A 164 -16.69 -8.47 0.73
N ASP A 165 -17.92 -8.90 1.01
CA ASP A 165 -18.30 -10.31 0.99
C ASP A 165 -18.10 -10.95 -0.39
N ARG A 166 -18.36 -10.22 -1.48
CA ARG A 166 -18.10 -10.69 -2.85
C ARG A 166 -16.60 -10.79 -3.13
N LEU A 167 -15.81 -9.83 -2.65
CA LEU A 167 -14.35 -9.84 -2.77
C LEU A 167 -13.75 -11.06 -2.06
N ILE A 168 -14.19 -11.33 -0.83
CA ILE A 168 -13.75 -12.50 -0.04
C ILE A 168 -14.07 -13.80 -0.78
N LYS A 169 -15.28 -13.92 -1.34
CA LYS A 169 -15.68 -15.09 -2.16
C LYS A 169 -14.84 -15.24 -3.43
N ALA A 170 -14.26 -14.16 -3.94
CA ALA A 170 -13.35 -14.15 -5.08
C ALA A 170 -11.87 -14.33 -4.68
N ASP A 171 -11.59 -14.73 -3.44
CA ASP A 171 -10.25 -14.98 -2.89
C ASP A 171 -9.34 -13.73 -2.78
N VAL A 172 -9.95 -12.55 -2.63
CA VAL A 172 -9.20 -11.33 -2.30
C VAL A 172 -8.61 -11.44 -0.90
N LYS A 173 -7.30 -11.19 -0.77
CA LYS A 173 -6.54 -11.26 0.49
C LYS A 173 -6.25 -9.90 1.10
N GLY A 174 -6.35 -8.82 0.32
CA GLY A 174 -6.10 -7.46 0.78
C GLY A 174 -7.19 -6.49 0.36
N ILE A 175 -7.70 -5.69 1.31
CA ILE A 175 -8.65 -4.61 1.02
C ILE A 175 -8.12 -3.29 1.58
N LEU A 176 -7.90 -2.32 0.70
CA LEU A 176 -7.65 -0.92 1.06
C LEU A 176 -9.00 -0.19 1.11
N ASN A 177 -9.55 -0.04 2.30
CA ASN A 177 -10.91 0.47 2.51
C ASN A 177 -10.91 1.99 2.74
N PHE A 178 -11.42 2.75 1.78
CA PHE A 178 -11.68 4.19 1.89
C PHE A 178 -13.16 4.52 2.15
N THR A 179 -14.01 3.50 2.30
CA THR A 179 -15.41 3.74 2.64
C THR A 179 -15.51 4.26 4.07
N PRO A 180 -16.54 5.04 4.43
CA PRO A 180 -16.74 5.51 5.80
C PRO A 180 -17.20 4.39 6.76
N ALA A 181 -17.39 3.16 6.26
CA ALA A 181 -17.83 2.03 7.06
C ALA A 181 -16.66 1.11 7.40
N ARG A 182 -16.69 0.55 8.61
CA ARG A 182 -15.89 -0.64 8.92
C ARG A 182 -16.53 -1.83 8.22
N ILE A 183 -15.68 -2.77 7.81
CA ILE A 183 -16.08 -4.02 7.17
C ILE A 183 -15.57 -5.17 8.02
N ASP A 184 -16.39 -6.21 8.15
CA ASP A 184 -16.04 -7.44 8.83
C ASP A 184 -15.50 -8.43 7.79
N VAL A 185 -14.31 -8.96 8.05
CA VAL A 185 -13.63 -9.91 7.17
C VAL A 185 -13.06 -11.08 7.98
N PRO A 186 -12.86 -12.25 7.37
CA PRO A 186 -12.15 -13.36 7.99
C PRO A 186 -10.67 -13.01 8.31
N ASN A 187 -10.07 -13.77 9.23
CA ASN A 187 -8.70 -13.52 9.72
C ASN A 187 -7.60 -13.63 8.63
N ASP A 188 -7.86 -14.34 7.53
CA ASP A 188 -6.92 -14.48 6.41
C ASP A 188 -6.98 -13.31 5.41
N VAL A 189 -7.90 -12.36 5.61
CA VAL A 189 -8.03 -11.16 4.79
C VAL A 189 -7.52 -9.95 5.56
N GLN A 190 -6.55 -9.23 4.99
CA GLN A 190 -6.01 -8.01 5.57
C GLN A 190 -6.82 -6.80 5.10
N VAL A 191 -7.31 -6.00 6.05
CA VAL A 191 -7.98 -4.72 5.77
C VAL A 191 -7.12 -3.57 6.28
N HIS A 192 -6.79 -2.65 5.39
CA HIS A 192 -6.24 -1.36 5.76
C HIS A 192 -7.31 -0.29 5.53
N HIS A 193 -7.83 0.29 6.60
CA HIS A 193 -8.86 1.31 6.54
C HIS A 193 -8.23 2.70 6.60
N ILE A 194 -8.60 3.56 5.65
CA ILE A 194 -8.15 4.95 5.56
C ILE A 194 -9.37 5.86 5.68
N ASP A 195 -9.42 6.61 6.78
CA ASP A 195 -10.40 7.66 7.00
C ASP A 195 -9.69 9.01 7.04
N LEU A 196 -9.76 9.74 5.91
CA LEU A 196 -9.13 11.04 5.77
C LEU A 196 -9.68 12.09 6.77
N GLY A 197 -10.92 11.91 7.25
CA GLY A 197 -11.52 12.76 8.27
C GLY A 197 -10.84 12.56 9.62
N ILE A 198 -10.60 11.31 10.01
CA ILE A 198 -9.84 10.98 11.23
C ILE A 198 -8.40 11.49 11.12
N GLU A 199 -7.75 11.30 9.97
CA GLU A 199 -6.37 11.81 9.76
C GLU A 199 -6.29 13.34 9.90
N LEU A 200 -7.27 14.06 9.34
CA LEU A 200 -7.36 15.51 9.48
C LEU A 200 -7.61 15.94 10.94
N GLN A 201 -8.48 15.23 11.66
CA GLN A 201 -8.70 15.48 13.08
C GLN A 201 -7.44 15.26 13.90
N SER A 202 -6.71 14.17 13.65
CA SER A 202 -5.42 13.90 14.30
C SER A 202 -4.43 15.03 14.06
N LEU A 203 -4.31 15.53 12.83
CA LEU A 203 -3.48 16.71 12.54
C LEU A 203 -3.89 17.92 13.38
N LEU A 204 -5.18 18.24 13.46
CA LEU A 204 -5.67 19.36 14.26
C LEU A 204 -5.37 19.20 15.76
N PHE A 205 -5.49 17.98 16.30
CA PHE A 205 -5.10 17.69 17.68
C PHE A 205 -3.60 17.89 17.91
N PHE A 206 -2.74 17.45 16.98
CA PHE A 206 -1.31 17.69 17.07
C PHE A 206 -0.99 19.17 17.03
N MET A 207 -1.57 19.94 16.09
CA MET A 207 -1.33 21.39 16.02
C MET A 207 -1.69 22.11 17.33
N LYS A 208 -2.80 21.71 17.96
CA LYS A 208 -3.24 22.30 19.23
C LYS A 208 -2.34 21.94 20.40
N ASN A 209 -1.79 20.71 20.42
CA ASN A 209 -1.01 20.20 21.56
C ASN A 209 0.52 20.33 21.38
N SER A 210 0.99 20.60 20.16
CA SER A 210 2.39 20.87 19.83
C SER A 210 2.74 22.37 19.89
N SER A 211 1.76 23.22 20.23
CA SER A 211 2.00 24.63 20.58
C SER A 211 2.40 24.73 22.05
N ASN A 212 3.66 24.39 22.36
CA ASN A 212 4.38 24.72 23.59
C ASN A 212 5.87 24.91 23.27
#